data_AF-A0A4R2FFD5-F1
#
_entry.id   AF-A0A4R2FFD5-F1
#
_cell.length_a   1.000
_cell.length_b   1.000
_cell.length_c   1.000
_cell.angle_alpha   90.00
_cell.angle_beta   90.00
_cell.angle_gamma   90.00
#
_symmetry.space_group_name_H-M   'P 1'
#
loop_
_entity.id
_entity.type
_entity.pdbx_description
1 polymer ?
#
loop_
_entity_poly.entity_id
_entity_poly.type
_entity_poly.pdbx_seq_one_letter_code
_entity_poly.pdbx_strand_id
1 'polypeptide(L)'
;MMSQANNNETTIFQLADQFIALANELTQQHEDLGKIGTALRFAAARFNAFEAAVKSGDLKAEKSSALEWFTNEYREMLDDNLEDHIANPPANAAEDDGSSDVQQFRP
;
A
#
# COMPACT_ATOMS: atom_id res chain seq x y z
N MET A 1 -3.58 -44.43 -1.83
CA MET A 1 -3.66 -43.22 -0.97
C MET A 1 -2.28 -42.59 -0.92
N MET A 2 -2.07 -41.50 -1.65
CA MET A 2 -0.96 -40.59 -1.41
C MET A 2 -1.56 -39.20 -1.28
N SER A 3 -1.40 -38.62 -0.10
CA SER A 3 -1.90 -37.30 0.27
C SER A 3 -1.25 -36.24 -0.62
N GLN A 4 -2.07 -35.54 -1.40
CA GLN A 4 -1.69 -34.21 -1.86
C GLN A 4 -1.72 -33.31 -0.62
N ALA A 5 -0.54 -32.90 -0.14
CA ALA A 5 -0.44 -31.82 0.82
C ALA A 5 -0.80 -30.53 0.07
N ASN A 6 -1.96 -29.97 0.39
CA ASN A 6 -2.38 -28.65 -0.08
C ASN A 6 -1.41 -27.61 0.49
N ASN A 7 -0.44 -27.17 -0.30
CA ASN A 7 0.39 -26.01 0.01
C ASN A 7 -0.41 -24.73 -0.25
N ASN A 8 -1.42 -24.48 0.58
CA ASN A 8 -2.30 -23.31 0.53
C ASN A 8 -1.65 -22.13 1.30
N GLU A 9 -0.40 -21.78 0.97
CA GLU A 9 0.23 -20.58 1.53
C GLU A 9 -0.37 -19.34 0.86
N THR A 10 -0.93 -18.44 1.67
CA THR A 10 -1.45 -17.17 1.17
C THR A 10 -0.29 -16.30 0.71
N THR A 11 -0.33 -15.82 -0.53
CA THR A 11 0.72 -14.95 -1.07
C THR A 11 0.61 -13.53 -0.49
N ILE A 12 1.70 -12.77 -0.54
CA ILE A 12 1.68 -11.35 -0.16
C ILE A 12 0.66 -10.55 -0.98
N PHE A 13 0.45 -10.91 -2.26
CA PHE A 13 -0.57 -10.31 -3.12
C PHE A 13 -1.98 -10.57 -2.59
N GLN A 14 -2.29 -11.82 -2.23
CA GLN A 14 -3.59 -12.17 -1.66
C GLN A 14 -3.86 -11.51 -0.30
N LEU A 15 -2.81 -11.22 0.48
CA LEU A 15 -2.94 -10.43 1.71
C LEU A 15 -3.15 -8.94 1.40
N ALA A 16 -2.39 -8.39 0.44
CA ALA A 16 -2.55 -7.01 -0.01
C ALA A 16 -3.98 -6.75 -0.54
N ASP A 17 -4.52 -7.68 -1.34
CA ASP A 17 -5.88 -7.60 -1.88
C ASP A 17 -6.94 -7.47 -0.79
N GLN A 18 -6.75 -8.09 0.37
CA GLN A 18 -7.68 -7.96 1.50
C GLN A 18 -7.65 -6.54 2.10
N PHE A 19 -6.47 -5.92 2.19
CA PHE A 19 -6.37 -4.52 2.62
C PHE A 19 -6.98 -3.56 1.59
N ILE A 20 -6.79 -3.83 0.30
CA ILE A 20 -7.39 -3.04 -0.79
C ILE A 20 -8.91 -3.18 -0.80
N ALA A 21 -9.44 -4.39 -0.62
CA ALA A 21 -10.88 -4.61 -0.53
C ALA A 21 -11.51 -3.77 0.58
N LEU A 22 -10.90 -3.77 1.78
CA LEU A 22 -11.34 -2.93 2.88
C LEU A 22 -11.21 -1.42 2.57
N ALA A 23 -10.11 -0.99 1.95
CA ALA A 23 -9.93 0.41 1.55
C ALA A 23 -11.02 0.85 0.55
N ASN A 24 -11.41 -0.02 -0.39
CA ASN A 24 -12.47 0.25 -1.35
C ASN A 24 -13.84 0.37 -0.65
N GLU A 25 -14.15 -0.53 0.28
CA GLU A 25 -15.37 -0.45 1.10
C GLU A 25 -15.43 0.87 1.89
N LEU A 26 -14.34 1.25 2.56
CA LEU A 26 -14.26 2.50 3.32
C LEU A 26 -14.37 3.74 2.42
N THR A 27 -13.81 3.67 1.20
CA THR A 27 -13.91 4.77 0.22
C THR A 27 -15.37 4.96 -0.20
N GLN A 28 -16.12 3.88 -0.44
CA GLN A 28 -17.55 3.96 -0.74
C GLN A 28 -18.36 4.50 0.44
N GLN A 29 -18.00 4.15 1.67
CA GLN A 29 -18.71 4.60 2.87
C GLN A 29 -18.47 6.08 3.21
N HIS A 30 -17.30 6.62 2.88
CA HIS A 30 -16.88 7.96 3.27
C HIS A 30 -16.79 8.96 2.11
N GLU A 31 -16.95 8.51 0.86
CA GLU A 31 -16.88 9.32 -0.37
C GLU A 31 -15.59 10.17 -0.46
N ASP A 32 -14.49 9.70 0.14
CA ASP A 32 -13.24 10.45 0.26
C ASP A 32 -12.01 9.54 0.08
N LEU A 33 -11.59 9.38 -1.18
CA LEU A 33 -10.42 8.56 -1.54
C LEU A 33 -9.13 9.08 -0.89
N GLY A 34 -8.96 10.40 -0.80
CA GLY A 34 -7.75 11.02 -0.25
C GLY A 34 -7.58 10.75 1.24
N LYS A 35 -8.67 10.82 2.01
CA LYS A 35 -8.71 10.46 3.43
C LYS A 35 -8.46 8.99 3.66
N ILE A 36 -9.08 8.09 2.88
CA ILE A 36 -8.85 6.65 3.04
C ILE A 36 -7.42 6.27 2.64
N GLY A 37 -6.87 6.84 1.56
CA GLY A 37 -5.47 6.64 1.20
C GLY A 37 -4.50 7.11 2.29
N THR A 38 -4.81 8.24 2.95
CA THR A 38 -4.02 8.72 4.10
C THR A 38 -4.15 7.81 5.31
N ALA A 39 -5.34 7.31 5.61
CA ALA A 39 -5.57 6.36 6.67
C ALA A 39 -4.82 5.03 6.43
N LEU A 40 -4.79 4.54 5.20
CA LEU A 40 -4.08 3.32 4.83
C LEU A 40 -2.56 3.47 5.01
N ARG A 41 -1.97 4.58 4.56
CA ARG A 41 -0.54 4.90 4.81
C ARG A 41 -0.23 4.97 6.31
N PHE A 42 -1.11 5.59 7.10
CA PHE A 42 -0.93 5.66 8.55
C PHE A 42 -1.06 4.29 9.24
N ALA A 43 -1.98 3.44 8.78
CA ALA A 43 -2.13 2.07 9.27
C ALA A 43 -0.88 1.23 8.98
N ALA A 44 -0.36 1.29 7.75
CA ALA A 44 0.89 0.62 7.36
C ALA A 44 2.07 1.07 8.22
N ALA A 45 2.21 2.39 8.45
CA ALA A 45 3.27 2.92 9.31
C ALA A 45 3.20 2.39 10.75
N ARG A 46 1.99 2.27 11.33
CA ARG A 46 1.78 1.71 12.67
C ARG A 46 2.12 0.23 12.73
N PHE A 47 1.73 -0.53 11.70
CA PHE A 47 2.01 -1.96 11.62
C PHE A 47 3.52 -2.21 11.47
N ASN A 48 4.19 -1.49 10.57
CA ASN A 48 5.64 -1.63 10.35
C ASN A 48 6.46 -1.18 11.57
N ALA A 49 6.01 -0.14 12.28
CA ALA A 49 6.64 0.25 13.55
C ALA A 49 6.51 -0.86 14.62
N PHE A 50 5.37 -1.54 14.67
CA PHE A 50 5.18 -2.70 15.55
C PHE A 50 6.04 -3.89 15.11
N GLU A 51 6.12 -4.18 13.81
CA GLU A 51 7.01 -5.20 13.26
C GLU A 51 8.47 -4.95 13.65
N ALA A 52 8.94 -3.71 13.50
CA ALA A 52 10.27 -3.31 13.93
C ALA A 52 10.49 -3.56 15.42
N ALA A 53 9.52 -3.18 16.25
CA ALA A 53 9.59 -3.36 17.70
C ALA A 53 9.63 -4.84 18.13
N VAL A 54 8.95 -5.73 17.39
CA VAL A 54 8.97 -7.18 17.66
C VAL A 54 10.27 -7.83 17.18
N LYS A 55 10.83 -7.38 16.07
CA LYS A 55 12.04 -7.98 15.46
C LYS A 55 13.35 -7.45 16.03
N SER A 56 13.34 -6.24 16.61
CA SER A 56 14.54 -5.54 17.06
C SER A 56 14.95 -5.91 18.49
N GLY A 57 16.25 -6.09 18.71
CA GLY A 57 16.82 -6.24 20.05
C GLY A 57 17.06 -4.91 20.77
N ASP A 58 17.30 -3.84 20.00
CA ASP A 58 17.41 -2.46 20.46
C ASP A 58 16.81 -1.51 19.41
N LEU A 59 15.50 -1.33 19.45
CA LEU A 59 14.79 -0.48 18.50
C LEU A 59 15.30 0.96 18.53
N LYS A 60 15.84 1.43 19.66
CA LYS A 60 16.36 2.79 19.74
C LYS A 60 17.61 2.95 18.88
N ALA A 61 18.52 1.98 18.91
CA ALA A 61 19.71 1.98 18.06
C ALA A 61 19.37 1.70 16.58
N GLU A 62 18.38 0.85 16.32
CA GLU A 62 18.03 0.39 14.97
C GLU A 62 16.97 1.26 14.27
N LYS A 63 16.38 2.25 14.96
CA LYS A 63 15.28 3.08 14.45
C LYS A 63 15.56 3.66 13.06
N SER A 64 16.75 4.22 12.85
CA SER A 64 17.10 4.85 11.58
C SER A 64 17.17 3.83 10.44
N SER A 65 17.80 2.68 10.68
CA SER A 65 17.89 1.59 9.71
C SER A 65 16.51 1.00 9.38
N ALA A 66 15.67 0.82 10.40
CA ALA A 66 14.29 0.37 10.20
C ALA A 66 13.50 1.36 9.33
N LEU A 67 13.59 2.67 9.63
CA LEU A 67 12.90 3.70 8.86
C LEU A 67 13.36 3.70 7.39
N GLU A 68 14.66 3.63 7.15
CA GLU A 68 15.21 3.56 5.79
C GLU A 68 14.71 2.31 5.06
N TRP A 69 14.76 1.15 5.68
CA TRP A 69 14.30 -0.10 5.08
C TRP A 69 12.82 -0.05 4.69
N PHE A 70 11.91 0.25 5.63
CA PHE A 70 10.48 0.27 5.34
C PHE A 70 10.09 1.33 4.30
N THR A 71 10.76 2.49 4.30
CA THR A 71 10.46 3.55 3.32
C THR A 71 10.99 3.24 1.94
N ASN A 72 12.11 2.52 1.82
CA ASN A 72 12.64 2.06 0.54
C ASN A 72 11.74 0.98 -0.08
N GLU A 73 11.35 -0.04 0.69
CA GLU A 73 10.41 -1.08 0.23
C GLU A 73 9.08 -0.48 -0.25
N TYR A 74 8.52 0.47 0.52
CA TYR A 74 7.29 1.16 0.11
C TYR A 74 7.48 2.00 -1.16
N ARG A 75 8.64 2.65 -1.31
CA ARG A 75 8.93 3.45 -2.50
C ARG A 75 8.99 2.58 -3.75
N GLU A 76 9.69 1.45 -3.70
CA GLU A 76 9.82 0.53 -4.83
C GLU A 76 8.46 -0.02 -5.25
N MET A 77 7.66 -0.52 -4.29
CA MET A 77 6.31 -0.99 -4.59
C MET A 77 5.41 0.11 -5.17
N LEU A 78 5.49 1.33 -4.63
CA LEU A 78 4.70 2.45 -5.13
C LEU A 78 5.12 2.83 -6.56
N ASP A 79 6.42 2.87 -6.83
CA ASP A 79 6.98 3.18 -8.15
C ASP A 79 6.47 2.19 -9.21
N ASP A 80 6.57 0.88 -8.93
CA ASP A 80 6.06 -0.17 -9.83
C ASP A 80 4.56 0.00 -10.14
N ASN A 81 3.74 0.34 -9.15
CA ASN A 81 2.31 0.56 -9.34
C ASN A 81 2.00 1.86 -10.09
N LEU A 82 2.81 2.90 -9.91
CA LEU A 82 2.67 4.15 -10.68
C LEU A 82 3.05 3.94 -12.14
N GLU A 83 4.13 3.20 -12.42
CA GLU A 83 4.52 2.81 -13.78
C GLU A 83 3.43 1.99 -14.47
N ASP A 84 2.78 1.06 -13.76
CA ASP A 84 1.62 0.34 -14.30
C ASP A 84 0.46 1.29 -14.64
N HIS A 85 0.14 2.25 -13.78
CA HIS A 85 -0.90 3.25 -14.07
C HIS A 85 -0.52 4.25 -15.18
N ILE A 86 0.77 4.52 -15.38
CA ILE A 86 1.27 5.31 -16.52
C ILE A 86 1.09 4.52 -17.81
N ALA A 87 1.41 3.23 -17.81
CA ALA A 87 1.24 2.34 -18.95
C ALA A 87 -0.24 2.04 -19.25
N ASN A 88 -1.06 1.93 -18.19
CA ASN A 88 -2.46 1.53 -18.20
C ASN A 88 -3.32 2.55 -17.44
N PRO A 89 -3.55 3.75 -18.02
CA PRO A 89 -4.34 4.78 -17.36
C PRO A 89 -5.80 4.33 -17.19
N PRO A 90 -6.48 4.74 -16.10
CA PRO A 90 -7.88 4.38 -15.90
C PRO A 90 -8.77 4.95 -17.02
N ALA A 91 -9.79 4.21 -17.43
CA ALA A 91 -10.62 4.51 -18.61
C ALA A 91 -11.23 5.93 -18.62
N ASN A 92 -11.49 6.51 -17.44
CA ASN A 92 -12.06 7.85 -17.31
C ASN A 92 -11.03 8.98 -17.50
N ALA A 93 -9.72 8.67 -17.52
CA ALA A 93 -8.65 9.64 -17.73
C ALA A 93 -8.33 9.86 -19.22
N ALA A 94 -8.78 8.96 -20.11
CA ALA A 94 -8.59 9.10 -21.55
C ALA A 94 -9.57 10.11 -22.20
N GLU A 95 -10.55 10.61 -21.45
CA GLU A 95 -11.59 11.55 -21.93
C GLU A 95 -11.55 12.94 -21.26
N ASP A 96 -10.59 13.24 -20.39
CA ASP A 96 -10.57 14.52 -19.66
C ASP A 96 -9.93 15.66 -20.50
N ASP A 97 -10.76 16.64 -20.89
CA ASP A 97 -10.43 17.83 -21.67
C ASP A 97 -9.74 18.95 -20.87
N GLY A 98 -9.13 18.62 -19.73
CA GLY A 98 -8.32 19.55 -18.96
C GLY A 98 -9.07 20.31 -17.88
N SER A 99 -10.12 19.70 -17.30
CA SER A 99 -10.84 20.27 -16.16
C SER A 99 -11.11 19.22 -15.09
N SER A 100 -10.06 18.70 -14.44
CA SER A 100 -10.21 18.02 -13.15
C SER A 100 -9.35 18.69 -12.08
N ASP A 101 -9.95 18.83 -10.89
CA ASP A 101 -9.29 19.20 -9.64
C ASP A 101 -8.29 18.11 -9.23
N VAL A 102 -7.24 17.92 -10.03
CA VAL A 102 -6.14 17.02 -9.69
C VAL A 102 -5.44 17.65 -8.50
N GLN A 103 -5.56 17.00 -7.34
CA GLN A 103 -4.75 17.31 -6.18
C GLN A 103 -3.28 17.15 -6.60
N GLN A 104 -2.63 18.27 -6.94
CA GLN A 104 -1.22 18.25 -7.33
C GLN A 104 -0.40 17.75 -6.13
N PHE A 105 0.31 16.65 -6.32
CA PHE A 105 1.31 16.19 -5.37
C PHE A 105 2.40 17.28 -5.29
N ARG A 106 2.40 18.04 -4.20
CA ARG A 106 3.43 19.05 -3.92
C ARG A 106 4.67 18.36 -3.34
N PRO A 107 5.88 18.77 -3.74
CA PRO A 107 7.13 18.23 -3.19
C PRO A 107 7.31 18.54 -1.71
#